data_AF-A0A5S3X6X0-F1
#
_entry.id   AF-A0A5S3X6X0-F1
#
_cell.length_a   1.000
_cell.length_b   1.000
_cell.length_c   1.000
_cell.angle_alpha   90.00
_cell.angle_beta   90.00
_cell.angle_gamma   90.00
#
_symmetry.space_group_name_H-M   'P 1'
#
loop_
_entity.id
_entity.type
_entity.pdbx_description
1 polymer ?
#
loop_
_entity_poly.entity_id
_entity_poly.type
_entity_poly.pdbx_seq_one_letter_code
_entity_poly.pdbx_strand_id
1 'polypeptide(L)'
;MPARIFYDGRESWDETVKGLVRWRGIVAGTFSSIIIPTLLIFFSTTGSPWWTDSLTWETAKDAMLNGAIISLAIGSICFFGLLYLRKRTIRSLNVKYLSHQISHKVRDWHIRLNKNPDDVSLSGALNDTCNTLQDLFKELIPQKDIQVITRIISEKDGELYYTTVSRTEGLSPSRAKTSEPISANSGLASYLRDRSGGKGAIICYDIDKSIQLNILTNTQNHKNYPQEIKNLMAVGLNAWDGTDENMLGILFITSKNINVFGPKHIDCLGGAADIIAGLVSSIIIKKGNMSE
;
A
#
# COMPACT_ATOMS: atom_id res chain seq x y z
N MET A 1 19.10 -2.39 -1.01
CA MET A 1 18.93 -1.28 -1.97
C MET A 1 18.18 -0.15 -1.27
N PRO A 2 18.64 1.11 -1.34
CA PRO A 2 18.02 2.24 -0.66
C PRO A 2 16.70 2.70 -1.29
N ALA A 3 16.56 2.52 -2.61
CA ALA A 3 15.29 2.65 -3.32
C ALA A 3 15.18 1.59 -4.42
N ARG A 4 13.94 1.24 -4.80
CA ARG A 4 13.65 0.30 -5.89
C ARG A 4 12.38 0.71 -6.64
N ILE A 5 12.41 0.55 -7.96
CA ILE A 5 11.26 0.75 -8.84
C ILE A 5 10.51 -0.57 -8.96
N PHE A 6 9.19 -0.47 -8.95
CA PHE A 6 8.28 -1.56 -9.18
C PHE A 6 7.26 -1.12 -10.22
N TYR A 7 7.05 -1.97 -11.23
CA TYR A 7 6.03 -1.72 -12.25
C TYR A 7 4.74 -2.45 -11.92
N ASP A 8 4.84 -3.53 -11.13
CA ASP A 8 3.74 -4.41 -10.83
C ASP A 8 3.84 -4.92 -9.39
N GLY A 9 2.76 -4.80 -8.62
CA GLY A 9 2.66 -5.36 -7.29
C GLY A 9 2.73 -6.89 -7.28
N ARG A 10 2.49 -7.55 -8.42
CA ARG A 10 2.68 -8.99 -8.60
C ARG A 10 4.13 -9.44 -8.46
N GLU A 11 5.11 -8.55 -8.62
CA GLU A 11 6.51 -8.86 -8.29
C GLU A 11 6.68 -9.28 -6.81
N SER A 12 5.77 -8.85 -5.91
CA SER A 12 5.76 -9.30 -4.52
C SER A 12 5.40 -10.78 -4.36
N TRP A 13 4.63 -11.35 -5.29
CA TRP A 13 4.29 -12.77 -5.27
C TRP A 13 5.48 -13.63 -5.61
N ASP A 14 6.33 -13.22 -6.54
CA ASP A 14 7.57 -13.95 -6.86
C ASP A 14 8.51 -14.00 -5.65
N GLU A 15 8.66 -12.89 -4.92
CA GLU A 15 9.48 -12.84 -3.70
C GLU A 15 8.84 -13.67 -2.57
N THR A 16 7.53 -13.59 -2.41
CA THR A 16 6.78 -14.31 -1.37
C THR A 16 6.74 -15.81 -1.65
N VAL A 17 6.50 -16.24 -2.90
CA VAL A 17 6.50 -17.64 -3.32
C VAL A 17 7.89 -18.24 -3.21
N LYS A 18 8.96 -17.51 -3.57
CA LYS A 18 10.34 -17.97 -3.33
C LYS A 18 10.62 -18.15 -1.83
N GLY A 19 10.11 -17.27 -0.98
CA GLY A 19 10.17 -17.43 0.48
C GLY A 19 9.33 -18.58 1.03
N LEU A 20 8.12 -18.77 0.50
CA LEU A 20 7.18 -19.83 0.89
C LEU A 20 7.60 -21.21 0.38
N VAL A 21 8.22 -21.32 -0.79
CA VAL A 21 8.82 -22.57 -1.30
C VAL A 21 10.00 -22.99 -0.42
N ARG A 22 10.80 -22.03 0.06
CA ARG A 22 11.82 -22.29 1.10
C ARG A 22 11.23 -22.78 2.42
N TRP A 23 10.06 -22.26 2.84
CA TRP A 23 9.37 -22.69 4.06
C TRP A 23 8.63 -24.03 3.89
N ARG A 24 7.97 -24.25 2.75
CA ARG A 24 7.23 -25.47 2.42
C ARG A 24 8.15 -26.68 2.29
N GLY A 25 9.39 -26.51 1.83
CA GLY A 25 10.39 -27.57 1.89
C GLY A 25 10.66 -28.08 3.31
N ILE A 26 10.48 -27.23 4.34
CA ILE A 26 10.73 -27.56 5.75
C ILE A 26 9.46 -28.10 6.44
N VAL A 27 8.28 -27.52 6.16
CA VAL A 27 7.02 -27.87 6.86
C VAL A 27 6.13 -28.86 6.10
N ALA A 28 6.04 -28.78 4.77
CA ALA A 28 5.23 -29.72 4.00
C ALA A 28 5.91 -31.11 3.90
N GLY A 29 7.25 -31.16 3.97
CA GLY A 29 8.00 -32.42 4.04
C GLY A 29 7.82 -33.19 5.35
N THR A 30 7.42 -32.52 6.44
CA THR A 30 7.31 -33.11 7.78
C THR A 30 5.87 -33.31 8.26
N PHE A 31 4.94 -32.39 7.95
CA PHE A 31 3.57 -32.45 8.47
C PHE A 31 2.53 -33.11 7.53
N SER A 32 2.59 -32.86 6.22
CA SER A 32 1.52 -33.31 5.29
C SER A 32 1.74 -34.69 4.69
N SER A 33 2.99 -35.16 4.58
CA SER A 33 3.33 -36.43 3.93
C SER A 33 3.29 -37.65 4.87
N ILE A 34 3.41 -37.44 6.18
CA ILE A 34 3.54 -38.55 7.15
C ILE A 34 2.42 -38.52 8.19
N ILE A 35 2.18 -37.41 8.89
CA ILE A 35 1.35 -37.45 10.11
C ILE A 35 -0.16 -37.61 9.81
N ILE A 36 -0.70 -36.85 8.86
CA ILE A 36 -2.14 -36.82 8.57
C ILE A 36 -2.63 -38.12 7.88
N PRO A 37 -1.94 -38.65 6.84
CA PRO A 37 -2.35 -39.91 6.22
C PRO A 37 -2.23 -41.10 7.18
N THR A 38 -1.17 -41.15 8.01
CA THR A 38 -0.97 -42.24 8.95
C THR A 38 -2.03 -42.27 10.05
N LEU A 39 -2.44 -41.11 10.58
CA LEU A 39 -3.53 -41.03 11.56
C LEU A 39 -4.89 -41.41 10.94
N LEU A 40 -5.20 -40.94 9.73
CA LEU A 40 -6.45 -41.29 9.04
C LEU A 40 -6.51 -42.78 8.67
N ILE A 41 -5.41 -43.37 8.19
CA ILE A 41 -5.32 -44.81 7.91
C ILE A 41 -5.45 -45.61 9.20
N PHE A 42 -4.80 -45.19 10.29
CA PHE A 42 -4.90 -45.86 11.59
C PHE A 42 -6.33 -45.87 12.15
N PHE A 43 -7.07 -44.77 12.04
CA PHE A 43 -8.45 -44.69 12.54
C PHE A 43 -9.52 -45.27 11.59
N SER A 44 -9.28 -45.30 10.28
CA SER A 44 -10.27 -45.80 9.29
C SER A 44 -10.15 -47.30 9.01
N THR A 45 -8.96 -47.90 9.19
CA THR A 45 -8.75 -49.32 8.90
C THR A 45 -9.03 -50.24 10.08
N THR A 46 -9.21 -49.69 11.29
CA THR A 46 -9.61 -50.46 12.47
C THR A 46 -11.03 -50.06 12.88
N GLY A 47 -12.03 -50.85 12.45
CA GLY A 47 -13.21 -51.06 13.31
C GLY A 47 -12.74 -51.54 14.69
N SER A 48 -13.58 -51.41 15.73
CA SER A 48 -13.20 -51.63 17.16
C SER A 48 -12.07 -52.66 17.29
N PRO A 49 -10.84 -52.22 17.54
CA PRO A 49 -9.68 -53.07 17.34
C PRO A 49 -9.77 -54.34 18.18
N TRP A 50 -9.32 -55.49 17.68
CA TRP A 50 -9.32 -56.77 18.39
C TRP A 50 -8.58 -56.77 19.76
N TRP A 51 -7.83 -55.70 20.08
CA TRP A 51 -7.21 -55.46 21.39
C TRP A 51 -8.08 -54.66 22.36
N THR A 52 -9.30 -54.25 22.00
CA THR A 52 -10.21 -53.53 22.92
C THR A 52 -10.62 -54.38 24.12
N ASP A 53 -10.59 -55.69 24.01
CA ASP A 53 -10.85 -56.61 25.12
C ASP A 53 -9.65 -56.72 26.10
N SER A 54 -8.46 -56.25 25.66
CA SER A 54 -7.22 -56.20 26.46
C SER A 54 -6.89 -54.80 27.01
N LEU A 55 -7.79 -53.84 26.81
CA LEU A 55 -7.63 -52.45 27.22
C LEU A 55 -7.90 -52.32 28.71
N THR A 56 -6.84 -52.12 29.49
CA THR A 56 -7.00 -51.74 30.90
C THR A 56 -7.69 -50.38 31.00
N TRP A 57 -8.42 -50.15 32.09
CA TRP A 57 -9.06 -48.86 32.37
C TRP A 57 -8.07 -47.68 32.29
N GLU A 58 -6.83 -47.87 32.74
CA GLU A 58 -5.79 -46.83 32.67
C GLU A 58 -5.42 -46.49 31.22
N THR A 59 -5.25 -47.49 30.35
CA THR A 59 -5.01 -47.24 28.92
C THR A 59 -6.19 -46.56 28.22
N ALA A 60 -7.43 -46.86 28.63
CA ALA A 60 -8.63 -46.20 28.09
C ALA A 60 -8.68 -44.73 28.50
N LYS A 61 -8.39 -44.44 29.77
CA LYS A 61 -8.34 -43.10 30.35
C LYS A 61 -7.26 -42.25 29.69
N ASP A 62 -6.06 -42.79 29.46
CA ASP A 62 -4.98 -42.08 28.76
C ASP A 62 -5.36 -41.79 27.30
N ALA A 63 -5.97 -42.75 26.60
CA ALA A 63 -6.46 -42.54 25.24
C ALA A 63 -7.55 -41.45 25.17
N MET A 64 -8.50 -41.44 26.13
CA MET A 64 -9.54 -40.41 26.23
C MET A 64 -8.94 -39.03 26.51
N LEU A 65 -7.99 -38.94 27.44
CA LEU A 65 -7.31 -37.69 27.78
C LEU A 65 -6.53 -37.15 26.56
N ASN A 66 -5.77 -38.00 25.87
CA ASN A 66 -5.05 -37.62 24.67
C ASN A 66 -5.99 -37.22 23.53
N GLY A 67 -7.09 -37.94 23.33
CA GLY A 67 -8.14 -37.59 22.37
C GLY A 67 -8.78 -36.23 22.67
N ALA A 68 -9.04 -35.93 23.94
CA ALA A 68 -9.55 -34.63 24.38
C ALA A 68 -8.53 -33.51 24.11
N ILE A 69 -7.24 -33.72 24.41
CA ILE A 69 -6.16 -32.75 24.14
C ILE A 69 -6.06 -32.47 22.63
N ILE A 70 -6.05 -33.50 21.79
CA ILE A 70 -5.97 -33.36 20.33
C ILE A 70 -7.20 -32.59 19.81
N SER A 71 -8.40 -32.94 20.28
CA SER A 71 -9.64 -32.26 19.89
C SER A 71 -9.63 -30.79 20.28
N LEU A 72 -9.14 -30.45 21.48
CA LEU A 72 -8.96 -29.07 21.93
C LEU A 72 -7.92 -28.32 21.11
N ALA A 73 -6.80 -28.97 20.73
CA ALA A 73 -5.78 -28.36 19.88
C ALA A 73 -6.32 -28.05 18.48
N ILE A 74 -7.01 -28.99 17.85
CA ILE A 74 -7.67 -28.80 16.54
C ILE A 74 -8.74 -27.70 16.64
N GLY A 75 -9.60 -27.77 17.66
CA GLY A 75 -10.64 -26.77 17.92
C GLY A 75 -10.05 -25.37 18.08
N SER A 76 -8.93 -25.25 18.80
CA SER A 76 -8.23 -23.98 18.99
C SER A 76 -7.66 -23.44 17.67
N ILE A 77 -6.98 -24.28 16.88
CA ILE A 77 -6.45 -23.90 15.56
C ILE A 77 -7.58 -23.41 14.65
N CYS A 78 -8.70 -24.15 14.58
CA CYS A 78 -9.88 -23.76 13.81
C CYS A 78 -10.45 -22.44 14.30
N PHE A 79 -10.61 -22.27 15.61
CA PHE A 79 -11.16 -21.04 16.22
C PHE A 79 -10.29 -19.82 15.91
N PHE A 80 -8.97 -19.89 16.17
CA PHE A 80 -8.05 -18.80 15.85
C PHE A 80 -7.94 -18.56 14.34
N GLY A 81 -8.03 -19.61 13.52
CA GLY A 81 -8.12 -19.52 12.07
C GLY A 81 -9.34 -18.72 11.61
N LEU A 82 -10.52 -19.01 12.17
CA LEU A 82 -11.75 -18.27 11.89
C LEU A 82 -11.68 -16.81 12.33
N LEU A 83 -11.11 -16.52 13.51
CA LEU A 83 -10.89 -15.15 13.97
C LEU A 83 -9.95 -14.38 13.03
N TYR A 84 -8.87 -15.01 12.58
CA TYR A 84 -7.95 -14.43 11.60
C TYR A 84 -8.64 -14.15 10.27
N LEU A 85 -9.40 -15.12 9.73
CA LEU A 85 -10.15 -14.96 8.50
C LEU A 85 -11.19 -13.85 8.61
N ARG A 86 -11.93 -13.78 9.72
CA ARG A 86 -12.89 -12.70 9.99
C ARG A 86 -12.20 -11.33 9.95
N LYS A 87 -11.08 -11.17 10.68
CA LYS A 87 -10.33 -9.91 10.70
C LYS A 87 -9.81 -9.53 9.30
N ARG A 88 -9.30 -10.51 8.55
CA ARG A 88 -8.83 -10.32 7.17
C ARG A 88 -9.96 -9.90 6.22
N THR A 89 -11.13 -10.53 6.33
CA THR A 89 -12.30 -10.21 5.51
C THR A 89 -12.80 -8.81 5.79
N ILE A 90 -12.96 -8.43 7.06
CA ILE A 90 -13.38 -7.06 7.45
C ILE A 90 -12.41 -6.04 6.88
N ARG A 91 -11.10 -6.25 7.06
CA ARG A 91 -10.08 -5.37 6.51
C ARG A 91 -10.15 -5.27 4.98
N SER A 92 -10.35 -6.39 4.28
CA SER A 92 -10.51 -6.38 2.83
C SER A 92 -11.75 -5.62 2.38
N LEU A 93 -12.86 -5.71 3.13
CA LEU A 93 -14.08 -4.96 2.87
C LEU A 93 -13.83 -3.46 3.08
N ASN A 94 -13.14 -3.06 4.15
CA ASN A 94 -12.78 -1.67 4.40
C ASN A 94 -11.91 -1.08 3.28
N VAL A 95 -10.89 -1.82 2.83
CA VAL A 95 -10.04 -1.40 1.70
C VAL A 95 -10.86 -1.20 0.43
N LYS A 96 -11.76 -2.13 0.11
CA LYS A 96 -12.66 -2.01 -1.05
C LYS A 96 -13.61 -0.80 -0.91
N TYR A 97 -14.19 -0.64 0.27
CA TYR A 97 -15.07 0.49 0.58
C TYR A 97 -14.34 1.82 0.40
N LEU A 98 -13.14 1.99 0.99
CA LEU A 98 -12.35 3.22 0.91
C LEU A 98 -11.86 3.48 -0.53
N SER A 99 -11.43 2.44 -1.25
CA SER A 99 -11.11 2.57 -2.68
C SER A 99 -12.30 3.07 -3.49
N HIS A 100 -13.51 2.59 -3.18
CA HIS A 100 -14.74 3.05 -3.83
C HIS A 100 -15.11 4.48 -3.43
N GLN A 101 -14.89 4.86 -2.16
CA GLN A 101 -15.09 6.23 -1.69
C GLN A 101 -14.19 7.24 -2.41
N ILE A 102 -12.96 6.87 -2.76
CA ILE A 102 -12.08 7.73 -3.57
C ILE A 102 -12.73 8.02 -4.94
N SER A 103 -13.24 6.98 -5.62
CA SER A 103 -13.94 7.16 -6.90
C SER A 103 -15.18 8.05 -6.77
N HIS A 104 -15.96 7.90 -5.69
CA HIS A 104 -17.09 8.78 -5.42
C HIS A 104 -16.66 10.23 -5.23
N LYS A 105 -15.65 10.48 -4.42
CA LYS A 105 -15.13 11.84 -4.19
C LYS A 105 -14.67 12.49 -5.48
N VAL A 106 -13.88 11.80 -6.29
CA VAL A 106 -13.43 12.31 -7.58
C VAL A 106 -14.61 12.63 -8.51
N ARG A 107 -15.59 11.72 -8.60
CA ARG A 107 -16.80 11.96 -9.38
C ARG A 107 -17.60 13.17 -8.89
N ASP A 108 -17.76 13.32 -7.57
CA ASP A 108 -18.48 14.44 -6.99
C ASP A 108 -17.76 15.77 -7.27
N TRP A 109 -16.41 15.76 -7.25
CA TRP A 109 -15.61 16.91 -7.69
C TRP A 109 -15.77 17.20 -9.17
N HIS A 110 -15.84 16.20 -10.06
CA HIS A 110 -16.16 16.43 -11.47
C HIS A 110 -17.54 17.03 -11.67
N ILE A 111 -18.55 16.58 -10.91
CA ILE A 111 -19.90 17.16 -10.96
C ILE A 111 -19.86 18.63 -10.54
N ARG A 112 -19.14 18.96 -9.44
CA ARG A 112 -18.98 20.34 -8.98
C ARG A 112 -18.26 21.21 -10.01
N LEU A 113 -17.15 20.71 -10.56
CA LEU A 113 -16.38 21.39 -11.61
C LEU A 113 -17.21 21.65 -12.87
N ASN A 114 -18.13 20.75 -13.21
CA ASN A 114 -19.03 20.92 -14.36
C ASN A 114 -20.17 21.90 -14.10
N LYS A 115 -20.63 22.06 -12.85
CA LYS A 115 -21.68 23.00 -12.49
C LYS A 115 -21.13 24.41 -12.30
N ASN A 116 -20.14 24.57 -11.43
CA ASN A 116 -19.52 25.83 -11.07
C ASN A 116 -17.99 25.68 -11.04
N PRO A 117 -17.28 25.91 -12.18
CA PRO A 117 -15.83 25.74 -12.24
C PRO A 117 -15.05 26.64 -11.26
N ASP A 118 -15.54 27.85 -11.02
CA ASP A 118 -14.87 28.85 -10.18
C ASP A 118 -14.83 28.46 -8.71
N ASP A 119 -15.87 27.76 -8.23
CA ASP A 119 -16.00 27.30 -6.84
C ASP A 119 -15.02 26.16 -6.49
N VAL A 120 -14.44 25.51 -7.50
CA VAL A 120 -13.57 24.33 -7.29
C VAL A 120 -12.11 24.76 -7.16
N SER A 121 -11.57 24.69 -5.94
CA SER A 121 -10.14 24.85 -5.71
C SER A 121 -9.40 23.50 -5.86
N LEU A 122 -8.28 23.51 -6.59
CA LEU A 122 -7.43 22.32 -6.75
C LEU A 122 -6.94 21.80 -5.40
N SER A 123 -6.51 22.70 -4.50
CA SER A 123 -6.09 22.33 -3.15
C SER A 123 -7.23 21.73 -2.32
N GLY A 124 -8.44 22.29 -2.40
CA GLY A 124 -9.61 21.73 -1.69
C GLY A 124 -9.95 20.32 -2.18
N ALA A 125 -9.97 20.10 -3.49
CA ALA A 125 -10.27 18.80 -4.07
C ALA A 125 -9.20 17.75 -3.74
N LEU A 126 -7.92 18.14 -3.82
CA LEU A 126 -6.82 17.25 -3.48
C LEU A 126 -6.75 16.95 -1.98
N ASN A 127 -6.99 17.92 -1.09
CA ASN A 127 -7.02 17.68 0.36
C ASN A 127 -8.10 16.66 0.74
N ASP A 128 -9.31 16.84 0.21
CA ASP A 128 -10.42 15.94 0.49
C ASP A 128 -10.15 14.49 0.00
N THR A 129 -9.54 14.36 -1.18
CA THR A 129 -9.17 13.07 -1.77
C THR A 129 -7.98 12.43 -1.05
N CYS A 130 -6.96 13.23 -0.68
CA CYS A 130 -5.78 12.77 0.04
C CYS A 130 -6.11 12.26 1.44
N ASN A 131 -7.09 12.86 2.12
CA ASN A 131 -7.55 12.38 3.43
C ASN A 131 -8.16 10.97 3.31
N THR A 132 -9.02 10.73 2.31
CA THR A 132 -9.58 9.40 2.08
C THR A 132 -8.52 8.39 1.63
N LEU A 133 -7.53 8.84 0.84
CA LEU A 133 -6.39 8.02 0.47
C LEU A 133 -5.52 7.65 1.68
N GLN A 134 -5.38 8.56 2.65
CA GLN A 134 -4.69 8.30 3.90
C GLN A 134 -5.37 7.17 4.67
N ASP A 135 -6.70 7.22 4.79
CA ASP A 135 -7.47 6.19 5.47
C ASP A 135 -7.36 4.85 4.74
N LEU A 136 -7.40 4.86 3.41
CA LEU A 136 -7.17 3.66 2.59
C LEU A 136 -5.82 3.02 2.91
N PHE A 137 -4.74 3.80 2.94
CA PHE A 137 -3.41 3.27 3.22
C PHE A 137 -3.20 2.89 4.69
N LYS A 138 -3.88 3.52 5.66
CA LYS A 138 -3.89 3.08 7.07
C LYS A 138 -4.60 1.72 7.24
N GLU A 139 -5.62 1.44 6.43
CA GLU A 139 -6.23 0.11 6.39
C GLU A 139 -5.35 -0.89 5.64
N LEU A 140 -4.72 -0.51 4.52
CA LEU A 140 -3.83 -1.38 3.73
C LEU A 140 -2.50 -1.68 4.44
N ILE A 141 -2.05 -0.78 5.28
CA ILE A 141 -0.80 -0.84 6.02
C ILE A 141 -1.14 -0.49 7.47
N PRO A 142 -1.10 -1.43 8.42
CA PRO A 142 -1.61 -1.24 9.77
C PRO A 142 -0.65 -0.38 10.61
N GLN A 143 -0.46 0.87 10.17
CA GLN A 143 0.44 1.89 10.68
C GLN A 143 -0.36 3.18 10.78
N LYS A 144 -0.31 3.83 11.94
CA LYS A 144 -1.08 5.06 12.20
C LYS A 144 -0.44 6.29 11.53
N ASP A 145 0.87 6.24 11.30
CA ASP A 145 1.69 7.38 10.86
C ASP A 145 1.77 7.55 9.34
N ILE A 146 0.83 6.99 8.58
CA ILE A 146 0.80 7.16 7.12
C ILE A 146 0.32 8.57 6.78
N GLN A 147 1.07 9.26 5.93
CA GLN A 147 0.74 10.59 5.43
C GLN A 147 0.77 10.63 3.91
N VAL A 148 -0.11 11.42 3.32
CA VAL A 148 -0.25 11.60 1.87
C VAL A 148 0.14 13.02 1.51
N ILE A 149 0.92 13.16 0.44
CA ILE A 149 1.32 14.46 -0.10
C ILE A 149 1.15 14.41 -1.61
N THR A 150 0.56 15.45 -2.20
CA THR A 150 0.57 15.64 -3.65
C THR A 150 1.35 16.88 -4.01
N ARG A 151 2.16 16.73 -5.05
CA ARG A 151 2.83 17.85 -5.70
C ARG A 151 2.34 17.95 -7.13
N ILE A 152 1.99 19.15 -7.58
CA ILE A 152 1.49 19.40 -8.93
C ILE A 152 2.49 20.28 -9.67
N ILE A 153 2.55 20.08 -10.98
CA ILE A 153 3.41 20.85 -11.87
C ILE A 153 3.03 22.34 -11.87
N SER A 154 4.05 23.19 -11.92
CA SER A 154 3.97 24.64 -12.04
C SER A 154 5.16 25.08 -12.89
N GLU A 155 4.91 26.01 -13.80
CA GLU A 155 5.98 26.65 -14.57
C GLU A 155 6.45 27.90 -13.84
N LYS A 156 7.77 28.10 -13.81
CA LYS A 156 8.39 29.34 -13.33
C LYS A 156 9.63 29.62 -14.17
N ASP A 157 9.70 30.80 -14.77
CA ASP A 157 10.84 31.26 -15.58
C ASP A 157 11.20 30.29 -16.74
N GLY A 158 10.21 29.64 -17.35
CA GLY A 158 10.39 28.67 -18.45
C GLY A 158 10.84 27.27 -17.98
N GLU A 159 10.97 27.04 -16.68
CA GLU A 159 11.31 25.75 -16.10
C GLU A 159 10.14 25.12 -15.34
N LEU A 160 10.04 23.79 -15.39
CA LEU A 160 8.97 23.03 -14.76
C LEU A 160 9.37 22.58 -13.34
N TYR A 161 8.51 22.89 -12.38
CA TYR A 161 8.69 22.57 -10.97
C TYR A 161 7.45 21.89 -10.37
N TYR A 162 7.66 20.98 -9.42
CA TYR A 162 6.61 20.33 -8.65
C TYR A 162 6.46 20.98 -7.27
N THR A 163 5.33 21.65 -7.06
CA THR A 163 4.99 22.37 -5.82
C THR A 163 3.97 21.60 -4.99
N THR A 164 4.05 21.66 -3.67
CA THR A 164 3.10 20.96 -2.79
C THR A 164 1.75 21.66 -2.80
N VAL A 165 0.69 20.94 -3.19
CA VAL A 165 -0.67 21.47 -3.23
C VAL A 165 -1.55 20.92 -2.11
N SER A 166 -1.31 19.67 -1.71
CA SER A 166 -2.05 19.01 -0.63
C SER A 166 -1.11 18.17 0.26
N ARG A 167 -1.47 18.10 1.54
CA ARG A 167 -0.80 17.31 2.57
C ARG A 167 -1.79 16.97 3.68
N THR A 168 -1.77 15.73 4.15
CA THR A 168 -2.57 15.28 5.30
C THR A 168 -2.04 15.81 6.64
N GLU A 169 -2.90 15.92 7.64
CA GLU A 169 -2.66 16.66 8.90
C GLU A 169 -1.64 16.05 9.89
N GLY A 170 -0.97 14.93 9.58
CA GLY A 170 -0.03 14.29 10.51
C GLY A 170 1.46 14.62 10.34
N LEU A 171 1.76 15.58 9.47
CA LEU A 171 3.09 16.21 9.33
C LEU A 171 3.07 17.61 9.94
N SER A 172 4.24 18.12 10.36
CA SER A 172 4.32 19.46 10.95
C SER A 172 3.71 20.55 10.03
N PRO A 173 2.79 21.39 10.53
CA PRO A 173 2.22 22.50 9.76
C PRO A 173 3.29 23.49 9.27
N SER A 174 4.37 23.65 10.03
CA SER A 174 5.51 24.51 9.71
C SER A 174 6.27 24.05 8.45
N ARG A 175 6.03 22.83 7.95
CA ARG A 175 6.54 22.37 6.65
C ARG A 175 6.02 23.17 5.48
N ALA A 176 4.88 23.87 5.60
CA ALA A 176 4.39 24.76 4.55
C ALA A 176 5.40 25.89 4.28
N LYS A 177 6.01 26.43 5.34
CA LYS A 177 7.00 27.53 5.25
C LYS A 177 8.37 27.10 4.73
N THR A 178 8.63 25.79 4.73
CA THR A 178 9.93 25.19 4.36
C THR A 178 9.77 24.21 3.18
N SER A 179 8.63 24.27 2.50
CA SER A 179 8.36 23.47 1.31
C SER A 179 9.02 24.11 0.10
N GLU A 180 9.97 23.40 -0.49
CA GLU A 180 10.67 23.85 -1.69
C GLU A 180 10.10 23.16 -2.94
N PRO A 181 10.01 23.87 -4.08
CA PRO A 181 9.72 23.26 -5.37
C PRO A 181 10.78 22.21 -5.72
N ILE A 182 10.37 21.13 -6.39
CA ILE A 182 11.29 20.13 -6.94
C ILE A 182 11.37 20.33 -8.45
N SER A 183 12.55 20.57 -9.01
CA SER A 183 12.72 20.68 -10.46
C SER A 183 12.38 19.37 -11.14
N ALA A 184 11.62 19.43 -12.24
CA ALA A 184 11.21 18.27 -13.03
C ALA A 184 12.40 17.51 -13.62
N ASN A 185 13.54 18.18 -13.81
CA ASN A 185 14.77 17.62 -14.38
C ASN A 185 15.73 17.07 -13.30
N SER A 186 15.28 16.95 -12.05
CA SER A 186 16.14 16.56 -10.92
C SER A 186 15.55 15.43 -10.07
N GLY A 187 16.43 14.62 -9.49
CA GLY A 187 16.10 13.60 -8.49
C GLY A 187 14.89 12.76 -8.90
N LEU A 188 13.99 12.55 -7.94
CA LEU A 188 12.83 11.68 -8.10
C LEU A 188 11.94 12.05 -9.28
N ALA A 189 11.76 13.35 -9.54
CA ALA A 189 10.90 13.82 -10.62
C ALA A 189 11.43 13.36 -11.99
N SER A 190 12.73 13.54 -12.24
CA SER A 190 13.37 13.05 -13.46
C SER A 190 13.33 11.51 -13.56
N TYR A 191 13.45 10.82 -12.42
CA TYR A 191 13.37 9.36 -12.38
C TYR A 191 11.98 8.84 -12.77
N LEU A 192 10.91 9.45 -12.26
CA LEU A 192 9.52 9.07 -12.57
C LEU A 192 9.10 9.47 -13.99
N ARG A 193 9.59 10.62 -14.48
CA ARG A 193 9.24 11.12 -15.81
C ARG A 193 10.01 10.39 -16.92
N ASP A 194 11.35 10.40 -16.83
CA ASP A 194 12.21 10.08 -17.97
C ASP A 194 12.65 8.62 -17.99
N ARG A 195 12.96 8.03 -16.82
CA ARG A 195 13.55 6.68 -16.76
C ARG A 195 12.55 5.55 -16.79
N SER A 196 11.32 5.81 -16.36
CA SER A 196 10.28 4.80 -16.32
C SER A 196 9.19 5.00 -17.37
N GLY A 197 9.39 5.98 -18.27
CA GLY A 197 8.40 6.35 -19.29
C GLY A 197 7.07 6.76 -18.66
N GLY A 198 7.12 7.47 -17.54
CA GLY A 198 5.96 7.78 -16.69
C GLY A 198 5.44 6.59 -15.87
N LYS A 199 5.82 5.35 -16.15
CA LYS A 199 5.19 4.15 -15.57
C LYS A 199 5.88 3.68 -14.30
N GLY A 200 5.12 3.02 -13.43
CA GLY A 200 5.65 2.40 -12.21
C GLY A 200 5.83 3.38 -11.05
N ALA A 201 6.17 2.81 -9.89
CA ALA A 201 6.32 3.55 -8.65
C ALA A 201 7.64 3.20 -7.97
N ILE A 202 8.19 4.16 -7.23
CA ILE A 202 9.41 3.96 -6.45
C ILE A 202 9.06 3.75 -4.99
N ILE A 203 9.80 2.86 -4.34
CA ILE A 203 9.83 2.77 -2.88
C ILE A 203 11.23 3.18 -2.44
N CYS A 204 11.32 4.20 -1.59
CA CYS A 204 12.54 4.60 -0.91
C CYS A 204 12.52 4.01 0.51
N TYR A 205 13.34 2.99 0.74
CA TYR A 205 13.45 2.30 2.02
C TYR A 205 14.25 3.11 3.05
N ASP A 206 15.21 3.88 2.56
CA ASP A 206 16.15 4.69 3.34
C ASP A 206 16.28 6.07 2.69
N ILE A 207 15.73 7.10 3.33
CA ILE A 207 15.67 8.46 2.78
C ILE A 207 17.08 9.06 2.68
N ASP A 208 17.90 8.92 3.71
CA ASP A 208 19.23 9.52 3.74
C ASP A 208 20.14 8.91 2.68
N LYS A 209 20.11 7.58 2.52
CA LYS A 209 20.84 6.93 1.42
C LYS A 209 20.27 7.29 0.05
N SER A 210 18.96 7.46 -0.07
CA SER A 210 18.33 7.88 -1.33
C SER A 210 18.73 9.31 -1.72
N ILE A 211 18.96 10.18 -0.74
CA ILE A 211 19.52 11.52 -0.96
C ILE A 211 20.98 11.43 -1.40
N GLN A 212 21.80 10.62 -0.73
CA GLN A 212 23.22 10.42 -1.09
C GLN A 212 23.39 9.92 -2.52
N LEU A 213 22.46 9.10 -3.01
CA LEU A 213 22.45 8.58 -4.38
C LEU A 213 21.73 9.49 -5.40
N ASN A 214 21.37 10.72 -5.02
CA ASN A 214 20.63 11.67 -5.86
C ASN A 214 19.29 11.14 -6.40
N ILE A 215 18.67 10.18 -5.70
CA ILE A 215 17.31 9.70 -6.00
C ILE A 215 16.29 10.66 -5.40
N LEU A 216 16.54 11.17 -4.21
CA LEU A 216 15.74 12.20 -3.56
C LEU A 216 16.53 13.51 -3.46
N THR A 217 15.86 14.64 -3.64
CA THR A 217 16.45 15.96 -3.46
C THR A 217 16.52 16.30 -1.97
N ASN A 218 17.68 16.79 -1.50
CA ASN A 218 17.87 17.21 -0.11
C ASN A 218 17.21 18.56 0.18
N THR A 219 15.90 18.54 0.47
CA THR A 219 15.10 19.74 0.76
C THR A 219 15.29 20.23 2.21
N GLN A 220 15.01 21.51 2.47
CA GLN A 220 14.94 22.10 3.81
C GLN A 220 13.96 21.37 4.72
N ASN A 221 12.88 20.86 4.14
CA ASN A 221 11.91 20.02 4.84
C ASN A 221 12.53 18.73 5.40
N HIS A 222 13.48 18.12 4.69
CA HIS A 222 14.23 16.96 5.20
C HIS A 222 15.21 17.38 6.30
N LYS A 223 15.92 18.48 6.10
CA LYS A 223 16.91 19.01 7.07
C LYS A 223 16.26 19.41 8.41
N ASN A 224 15.11 20.07 8.35
CA ASN A 224 14.42 20.58 9.54
C ASN A 224 13.55 19.53 10.24
N TYR A 225 13.06 18.52 9.50
CA TYR A 225 12.16 17.50 10.02
C TYR A 225 12.56 16.07 9.62
N PRO A 226 13.81 15.63 9.91
CA PRO A 226 14.32 14.34 9.46
C PRO A 226 13.59 13.14 10.08
N GLN A 227 12.92 13.34 11.22
CA GLN A 227 12.22 12.26 11.93
C GLN A 227 10.81 11.99 11.39
N GLU A 228 10.26 12.86 10.52
CA GLU A 228 8.87 12.75 10.07
C GLU A 228 8.67 11.80 8.88
N ILE A 229 9.70 11.61 8.05
CA ILE A 229 9.64 10.76 6.86
C ILE A 229 10.90 9.88 6.86
N LYS A 230 10.74 8.61 7.22
CA LYS A 230 11.82 7.61 7.18
C LYS A 230 11.68 6.61 6.05
N ASN A 231 10.48 6.53 5.47
CA ASN A 231 10.13 5.64 4.38
C ASN A 231 9.10 6.35 3.51
N LEU A 232 9.22 6.23 2.18
CA LEU A 232 8.21 6.76 1.26
C LEU A 232 8.04 5.86 0.05
N MET A 233 6.86 5.91 -0.53
CA MET A 233 6.61 5.47 -1.89
C MET A 233 6.05 6.63 -2.70
N ALA A 234 6.43 6.70 -3.97
CA ALA A 234 6.02 7.78 -4.85
C ALA A 234 5.72 7.26 -6.26
N VAL A 235 4.77 7.91 -6.90
CA VAL A 235 4.31 7.60 -8.26
C VAL A 235 3.97 8.89 -8.99
N GLY A 236 4.18 8.91 -10.30
CA GLY A 236 3.74 10.01 -11.16
C GLY A 236 2.21 10.08 -11.23
N LEU A 237 1.68 11.28 -11.29
CA LEU A 237 0.28 11.54 -11.66
C LEU A 237 0.25 11.81 -13.16
N ASN A 238 0.16 10.75 -13.97
CA ASN A 238 0.13 10.89 -15.42
C ASN A 238 -1.31 11.00 -15.90
N ALA A 239 -1.56 11.99 -16.74
CA ALA A 239 -2.84 12.13 -17.40
C ALA A 239 -2.67 12.83 -18.74
N TRP A 240 -3.68 12.71 -19.57
CA TRP A 240 -3.79 13.48 -20.79
C TRP A 240 -3.96 14.96 -20.43
N ASP A 241 -3.07 15.81 -20.93
CA ASP A 241 -3.16 17.27 -20.75
C ASP A 241 -3.98 17.96 -21.86
N GLY A 242 -4.42 17.18 -22.85
CA GLY A 242 -5.08 17.66 -24.07
C GLY A 242 -4.30 17.30 -25.33
N THR A 243 -2.99 17.16 -25.23
CA THR A 243 -2.07 16.93 -26.36
C THR A 243 -1.27 15.64 -26.25
N ASP A 244 -0.75 15.31 -25.06
CA ASP A 244 0.00 14.09 -24.81
C ASP A 244 -0.22 13.59 -23.36
N GLU A 245 0.22 12.37 -23.08
CA GLU A 245 0.26 11.83 -21.73
C GLU A 245 1.46 12.42 -20.97
N ASN A 246 1.18 13.35 -20.06
CA ASN A 246 2.20 14.08 -19.30
C ASN A 246 2.07 13.86 -17.79
N MET A 247 3.20 13.92 -17.08
CA MET A 247 3.24 13.82 -15.62
C MET A 247 2.83 15.16 -14.98
N LEU A 248 1.54 15.30 -14.66
CA LEU A 248 0.95 16.50 -14.05
C LEU A 248 1.36 16.69 -12.58
N GLY A 249 1.88 15.65 -11.94
CA GLY A 249 2.25 15.71 -10.53
C GLY A 249 2.92 14.46 -10.01
N ILE A 250 3.13 14.44 -8.70
CA ILE A 250 3.70 13.31 -7.97
C ILE A 250 2.86 13.09 -6.71
N LEU A 251 2.42 11.85 -6.53
CA LEU A 251 1.76 11.37 -5.32
C LEU A 251 2.78 10.69 -4.42
N PHE A 252 2.86 11.12 -3.17
CA PHE A 252 3.71 10.55 -2.15
C PHE A 252 2.86 9.94 -1.04
N ILE A 253 3.23 8.72 -0.63
CA ILE A 253 2.77 8.12 0.62
C ILE A 253 4.01 7.95 1.50
N THR A 254 3.95 8.51 2.70
CA THR A 254 5.11 8.60 3.60
C THR A 254 4.81 7.98 4.96
N SER A 255 5.85 7.57 5.67
CA SER A 255 5.75 7.06 7.03
C SER A 255 6.93 7.50 7.89
N LYS A 256 6.67 7.67 9.19
CA LYS A 256 7.68 7.87 10.24
C LYS A 256 8.47 6.59 10.56
N ASN A 257 7.95 5.43 10.16
CA ASN A 257 8.55 4.13 10.43
C ASN A 257 9.33 3.61 9.23
N ILE A 258 10.37 2.81 9.47
CA ILE A 258 11.18 2.17 8.43
C ILE A 258 10.51 0.87 7.93
N ASN A 259 10.83 0.44 6.71
CA ASN A 259 10.37 -0.82 6.11
C ASN A 259 8.84 -1.00 6.11
N VAL A 260 8.12 0.10 5.90
CA VAL A 260 6.64 0.12 5.92
C VAL A 260 6.08 -0.25 4.55
N PHE A 261 6.64 0.31 3.48
CA PHE A 261 6.18 0.07 2.12
C PHE A 261 6.87 -1.15 1.50
N GLY A 262 6.14 -1.85 0.63
CA GLY A 262 6.65 -2.99 -0.12
C GLY A 262 5.92 -3.13 -1.45
N PRO A 263 6.42 -3.97 -2.37
CA PRO A 263 5.89 -4.07 -3.74
C PRO A 263 4.39 -4.37 -3.79
N LYS A 264 3.85 -5.12 -2.82
CA LYS A 264 2.42 -5.42 -2.70
C LYS A 264 1.49 -4.19 -2.59
N HIS A 265 2.02 -3.00 -2.31
CA HIS A 265 1.25 -1.76 -2.20
C HIS A 265 1.23 -0.94 -3.50
N ILE A 266 2.03 -1.34 -4.50
CA ILE A 266 2.29 -0.54 -5.70
C ILE A 266 1.05 -0.45 -6.59
N ASP A 267 0.29 -1.52 -6.76
CA ASP A 267 -0.93 -1.50 -7.58
C ASP A 267 -2.00 -0.57 -6.99
N CYS A 268 -2.14 -0.56 -5.66
CA CYS A 268 -3.06 0.35 -4.98
C CYS A 268 -2.62 1.80 -5.12
N LEU A 269 -1.30 2.04 -5.08
CA LEU A 269 -0.72 3.37 -5.29
C LEU A 269 -0.92 3.86 -6.73
N GLY A 270 -0.67 3.00 -7.72
CA GLY A 270 -0.89 3.30 -9.14
C GLY A 270 -2.36 3.60 -9.43
N GLY A 271 -3.28 2.73 -9.01
CA GLY A 271 -4.71 2.96 -9.23
C GLY A 271 -5.23 4.24 -8.56
N ALA A 272 -4.71 4.58 -7.37
CA ALA A 272 -5.04 5.86 -6.73
C ALA A 272 -4.47 7.06 -7.50
N ALA A 273 -3.25 6.93 -8.04
CA ALA A 273 -2.62 7.95 -8.85
C ALA A 273 -3.40 8.22 -10.14
N ASP A 274 -3.86 7.20 -10.85
CA ASP A 274 -4.65 7.35 -12.07
C ASP A 274 -5.95 8.10 -11.81
N ILE A 275 -6.66 7.75 -10.73
CA ILE A 275 -7.91 8.42 -10.34
C ILE A 275 -7.65 9.89 -9.98
N ILE A 276 -6.58 10.17 -9.24
CA ILE A 276 -6.21 11.54 -8.86
C ILE A 276 -5.74 12.34 -10.09
N ALA A 277 -4.98 11.72 -11.00
CA ALA A 277 -4.47 12.37 -12.19
C ALA A 277 -5.62 12.80 -13.13
N GLY A 278 -6.67 11.98 -13.28
CA GLY A 278 -7.88 12.35 -14.01
C GLY A 278 -8.61 13.56 -13.40
N LEU A 279 -8.67 13.64 -12.06
CA LEU A 279 -9.21 14.81 -11.36
C LEU A 279 -8.37 16.07 -11.62
N VAL A 280 -7.05 15.96 -11.47
CA VAL A 280 -6.10 17.06 -11.68
C VAL A 280 -6.19 17.58 -13.11
N SER A 281 -6.11 16.68 -14.11
CA SER A 281 -6.23 17.01 -15.53
C SER A 281 -7.53 17.77 -15.81
N SER A 282 -8.66 17.26 -15.31
CA SER A 282 -9.96 17.92 -15.51
C SER A 282 -10.00 19.33 -14.95
N ILE A 283 -9.45 19.56 -13.75
CA ILE A 283 -9.40 20.88 -13.13
C ILE A 283 -8.48 21.81 -13.91
N ILE A 284 -7.29 21.35 -14.32
CA ILE A 284 -6.31 22.15 -15.07
C ILE A 284 -6.89 22.55 -16.43
N ILE A 285 -7.40 21.60 -17.21
CA ILE A 285 -7.97 21.88 -18.55
C ILE A 285 -9.14 22.85 -18.44
N LYS A 286 -10.07 22.60 -17.50
CA LYS A 286 -11.27 23.42 -17.37
C LYS A 286 -10.96 24.85 -16.91
N LYS A 287 -9.95 25.03 -16.07
CA LYS A 287 -9.52 26.36 -15.64
C LYS A 287 -8.62 27.07 -16.65
N GLY A 288 -7.77 26.34 -17.36
CA GLY A 288 -6.94 26.89 -18.45
C GLY A 288 -7.81 27.43 -19.61
N ASN A 289 -8.88 26.71 -19.97
CA ASN A 289 -9.82 27.14 -21.02
C ASN A 289 -10.73 28.32 -20.59
N MET A 290 -10.70 28.74 -19.32
CA MET A 290 -11.46 29.90 -18.83
C MET A 290 -10.61 31.18 -18.75
N SER A 291 -9.28 31.06 -18.95
CA SER A 291 -8.36 32.19 -19.00
C SER A 291 -8.07 32.70 -20.42
N GLU A 292 -8.70 32.11 -21.44
CA GLU A 292 -8.76 32.58 -22.83
C GLU A 292 -10.14 33.19 -23.12
#